data_AF-A0A1N7QH01-F1
#
_entry.id   AF-A0A1N7QH01-F1
#
_cell.length_a   1.000
_cell.length_b   1.000
_cell.length_c   1.000
_cell.angle_alpha   90.00
_cell.angle_beta   90.00
_cell.angle_gamma   90.00
#
_symmetry.space_group_name_H-M   'P 1'
#
loop_
_entity.id
_entity.type
_entity.pdbx_description
1 polymer ?
#
loop_
_entity_poly.entity_id
_entity_poly.type
_entity_poly.pdbx_seq_one_letter_code
_entity_poly.pdbx_strand_id
1 'polypeptide(L)'
;MTKDFYSQGLRGIGRRAAVLAVLLGAMIGAGVWPLPVALAGGAAAIALYALTRDRHPATFHYARSAAVIGPDWLGFVWVAALAALPLWAQEGEAGLHPSAVLLWPMAAAGLAFPFIGWSAESFGLSLSDGQITLRHRLWHRRFAQAEIVSVSPWRSDLPRWMRALAPLLAPASPGTAGALMLARARQGLRVELRGGERLVIETDALIPGAKALREVLQGRQRRA
;
A
#
# COMPACT_ATOMS: atom_id res chain seq x y z
N MET A 1 4.20 0.21 27.85
CA MET A 1 4.01 0.08 26.38
C MET A 1 5.27 -0.47 25.74
N THR A 2 5.17 -1.50 24.90
CA THR A 2 6.30 -2.07 24.16
C THR A 2 6.14 -1.82 22.66
N LYS A 3 7.23 -1.42 22.01
CA LYS A 3 7.33 -1.26 20.56
C LYS A 3 8.41 -2.23 20.11
N ASP A 4 8.00 -3.34 19.51
CA ASP A 4 8.98 -4.30 19.01
C ASP A 4 8.97 -4.36 17.48
N PHE A 5 10.09 -4.89 16.97
CA PHE A 5 10.36 -4.97 15.55
C PHE A 5 9.50 -6.04 14.88
N TYR A 6 8.96 -5.70 13.70
CA TYR A 6 8.03 -6.57 13.00
C TYR A 6 8.64 -7.18 11.73
N SER A 7 9.18 -8.40 11.85
CA SER A 7 9.89 -9.09 10.77
C SER A 7 9.02 -9.46 9.57
N GLN A 8 7.71 -9.64 9.72
CA GLN A 8 6.83 -9.90 8.57
C GLN A 8 6.70 -8.68 7.65
N GLY A 9 6.89 -7.47 8.17
CA GLY A 9 6.98 -6.25 7.35
C GLY A 9 8.12 -6.35 6.34
N LEU A 10 9.30 -6.82 6.76
CA LEU A 10 10.43 -7.05 5.86
C LEU A 10 10.16 -8.15 4.85
N ARG A 11 9.52 -9.26 5.26
CA ARG A 11 9.14 -10.34 4.33
C ARG A 11 8.22 -9.83 3.22
N GLY A 12 7.29 -8.94 3.56
CA GLY A 12 6.41 -8.28 2.61
C GLY A 12 7.17 -7.44 1.57
N ILE A 13 8.27 -6.78 1.95
CA ILE A 13 9.15 -6.06 1.02
C ILE A 13 9.92 -7.05 0.15
N GLY A 14 10.56 -8.04 0.76
CA GLY A 14 11.37 -9.04 0.06
C GLY A 14 10.58 -9.78 -1.01
N ARG A 15 9.33 -10.17 -0.72
CA ARG A 15 8.43 -10.77 -1.70
C ARG A 15 8.18 -9.86 -2.91
N ARG A 16 7.86 -8.59 -2.67
CA ARG A 16 7.57 -7.63 -3.75
C ARG A 16 8.81 -7.37 -4.60
N ALA A 17 9.97 -7.26 -3.96
CA ALA A 17 11.24 -7.15 -4.66
C ALA A 17 11.51 -8.38 -5.55
N ALA A 18 11.28 -9.59 -5.05
CA ALA A 18 11.43 -10.82 -5.81
C ALA A 18 10.45 -10.91 -7.00
N VAL A 19 9.16 -10.60 -6.77
CA VAL A 19 8.14 -10.59 -7.84
C VAL A 19 8.49 -9.55 -8.91
N LEU A 20 8.87 -8.34 -8.50
CA LEU A 20 9.28 -7.30 -9.42
C LEU A 20 10.53 -7.70 -10.21
N ALA A 21 11.53 -8.31 -9.57
CA ALA A 21 12.75 -8.76 -10.24
C ALA A 21 12.46 -9.83 -11.29
N VAL A 22 11.62 -10.83 -10.98
CA VAL A 22 11.20 -11.86 -11.94
C VAL A 22 10.43 -11.24 -13.10
N LEU A 23 9.47 -10.36 -12.82
CA LEU A 23 8.68 -9.71 -13.87
C LEU A 23 9.54 -8.79 -14.75
N LEU A 24 10.44 -8.02 -14.15
CA LEU A 24 11.38 -7.16 -14.84
C LEU A 24 12.31 -7.98 -15.73
N GLY A 25 12.88 -9.08 -15.23
CA GLY A 25 13.71 -9.99 -16.00
C GLY A 25 12.95 -10.60 -17.19
N ALA A 26 11.69 -11.01 -16.98
CA ALA A 26 10.83 -11.52 -18.04
C ALA A 26 10.53 -10.46 -19.12
N MET A 27 10.28 -9.21 -18.72
CA MET A 27 10.05 -8.10 -19.66
C MET A 27 11.33 -7.75 -20.42
N ILE A 28 12.45 -7.51 -19.74
CA ILE A 28 13.73 -7.23 -20.41
C ILE A 28 14.08 -8.36 -21.39
N GLY A 29 13.96 -9.61 -20.94
CA GLY A 29 14.25 -10.79 -21.74
C GLY A 29 13.27 -11.01 -22.90
N ALA A 30 12.07 -10.41 -22.91
CA ALA A 30 11.11 -10.58 -24.00
C ALA A 30 11.61 -10.03 -25.36
N GLY A 31 12.61 -9.14 -25.36
CA GLY A 31 13.27 -8.68 -26.60
C GLY A 31 14.21 -9.72 -27.21
N VAL A 32 14.73 -10.65 -26.39
CA VAL A 32 15.82 -11.56 -26.77
C VAL A 32 15.41 -13.04 -26.72
N TRP A 33 14.50 -13.39 -25.83
CA TRP A 33 14.06 -14.78 -25.60
C TRP A 33 12.82 -15.12 -26.42
N PRO A 34 12.60 -16.41 -26.72
CA PRO A 34 11.35 -16.86 -27.29
C PRO A 34 10.15 -16.45 -26.41
N LEU A 35 9.07 -16.01 -27.04
CA LEU A 35 7.85 -15.56 -26.36
C LEU A 35 7.36 -16.53 -25.25
N PRO A 36 7.37 -17.86 -25.42
CA PRO A 36 6.95 -18.78 -24.34
C PRO A 36 7.78 -18.64 -23.06
N VAL A 37 9.07 -18.32 -23.16
CA VAL A 37 9.96 -18.13 -22.00
C VAL A 37 9.60 -16.84 -21.25
N ALA A 38 9.37 -15.76 -21.97
CA ALA A 38 8.92 -14.48 -21.38
C ALA A 38 7.55 -14.65 -20.68
N LEU A 39 6.61 -15.35 -21.32
CA LEU A 39 5.30 -15.66 -20.73
C LEU A 39 5.43 -16.55 -19.48
N ALA A 40 6.31 -17.56 -19.51
CA ALA A 40 6.58 -18.39 -18.35
C ALA A 40 7.17 -17.58 -17.18
N GLY A 41 8.05 -16.60 -17.45
CA GLY A 41 8.56 -15.67 -16.46
C GLY A 41 7.47 -14.80 -15.84
N GLY A 42 6.55 -14.26 -16.65
CA GLY A 42 5.37 -13.54 -16.17
C GLY A 42 4.47 -14.41 -15.30
N ALA A 43 4.19 -15.65 -15.73
CA ALA A 43 3.42 -16.62 -14.96
C ALA A 43 4.11 -16.99 -13.64
N ALA A 44 5.44 -17.13 -13.63
CA ALA A 44 6.23 -17.37 -12.42
C ALA A 44 6.14 -16.20 -11.44
N ALA A 45 6.16 -14.94 -11.90
CA ALA A 45 5.96 -13.77 -11.05
C ALA A 45 4.55 -13.77 -10.41
N ILE A 46 3.51 -14.13 -11.17
CA ILE A 46 2.13 -14.28 -10.66
C ILE A 46 2.06 -15.38 -9.60
N ALA A 47 2.61 -16.57 -9.90
CA ALA A 47 2.63 -17.70 -8.98
C ALA A 47 3.39 -17.35 -7.70
N LEU A 48 4.57 -16.73 -7.81
CA LEU A 48 5.37 -16.27 -6.69
C LEU A 48 4.57 -15.31 -5.80
N TYR A 49 3.91 -14.31 -6.40
CA TYR A 49 3.09 -13.35 -5.65
C TYR A 49 1.92 -14.02 -4.93
N ALA A 50 1.24 -14.96 -5.59
CA ALA A 50 0.08 -15.64 -5.02
C ALA A 50 0.46 -16.62 -3.89
N LEU A 51 1.52 -17.40 -4.09
CA LEU A 51 1.90 -18.50 -3.18
C LEU A 51 2.65 -18.03 -1.93
N THR A 52 3.48 -16.99 -2.05
CA THR A 52 4.29 -16.48 -0.92
C THR A 52 3.56 -15.41 -0.11
N ARG A 53 2.27 -15.22 -0.35
CA ARG A 53 1.49 -14.22 0.35
C ARG A 53 1.00 -14.72 1.70
N ASP A 54 1.37 -14.00 2.74
CA ASP A 54 0.94 -14.31 4.10
C ASP A 54 -0.58 -14.14 4.28
N ARG A 55 -1.18 -15.10 4.98
CA ARG A 55 -2.55 -14.98 5.49
C ARG A 55 -2.50 -14.28 6.83
N HIS A 56 -3.07 -13.08 6.93
CA HIS A 56 -3.04 -12.31 8.17
C HIS A 56 -4.14 -12.72 9.16
N PRO A 57 -3.81 -12.95 10.45
CA PRO A 57 -4.76 -13.32 11.50
C PRO A 57 -5.38 -12.11 12.23
N ALA A 58 -5.17 -10.87 11.76
CA ALA A 58 -5.69 -9.68 12.44
C ALA A 58 -7.20 -9.56 12.29
N THR A 59 -7.89 -9.16 13.36
CA THR A 59 -9.36 -8.96 13.38
C THR A 59 -9.81 -7.90 12.38
N PHE A 60 -9.04 -6.82 12.25
CA PHE A 60 -9.27 -5.77 11.26
C PHE A 60 -8.03 -5.58 10.39
N HIS A 61 -8.25 -5.56 9.08
CA HIS A 61 -7.23 -5.36 8.06
C HIS A 61 -7.84 -4.64 6.85
N TYR A 62 -7.01 -4.06 5.98
CA TYR A 62 -7.52 -3.48 4.74
C TYR A 62 -8.06 -4.55 3.76
N ALA A 63 -8.98 -4.14 2.90
CA ALA A 63 -9.57 -4.92 1.83
C ALA A 63 -8.47 -5.25 0.81
N ARG A 64 -8.10 -6.53 0.74
CA ARG A 64 -6.86 -6.96 0.08
C ARG A 64 -6.83 -6.67 -1.41
N SER A 65 -7.96 -6.77 -2.10
CA SER A 65 -8.06 -6.53 -3.55
C SER A 65 -7.67 -5.11 -3.89
N ALA A 66 -8.41 -4.13 -3.39
CA ALA A 66 -8.22 -2.72 -3.74
C ALA A 66 -7.04 -2.06 -3.03
N ALA A 67 -6.71 -2.46 -1.79
CA ALA A 67 -5.67 -1.78 -1.01
C ALA A 67 -4.27 -2.36 -1.19
N VAL A 68 -4.16 -3.61 -1.66
CA VAL A 68 -2.87 -4.32 -1.75
C VAL A 68 -2.62 -4.86 -3.15
N ILE A 69 -3.51 -5.73 -3.66
CA ILE A 69 -3.31 -6.43 -4.95
C ILE A 69 -3.27 -5.42 -6.10
N GLY A 70 -4.25 -4.52 -6.16
CA GLY A 70 -4.35 -3.51 -7.22
C GLY A 70 -3.10 -2.63 -7.31
N PRO A 71 -2.71 -1.93 -6.24
CA PRO A 71 -1.49 -1.13 -6.22
C PRO A 71 -0.23 -1.95 -6.53
N ASP A 72 -0.07 -3.14 -5.95
CA ASP A 72 1.10 -3.99 -6.22
C ASP A 72 1.23 -4.30 -7.72
N TRP A 73 0.18 -4.83 -8.35
CA TRP A 73 0.22 -5.20 -9.77
C TRP A 73 0.35 -3.99 -10.70
N LEU A 74 -0.34 -2.89 -10.38
CA LEU A 74 -0.20 -1.65 -11.15
C LEU A 74 1.26 -1.19 -11.13
N GLY A 75 1.89 -1.17 -9.96
CA GLY A 75 3.28 -0.79 -9.83
C GLY A 75 4.24 -1.79 -10.48
N PHE A 76 4.03 -3.09 -10.32
CA PHE A 76 4.91 -4.09 -10.94
C PHE A 76 4.93 -3.99 -12.46
N VAL A 77 3.75 -3.93 -13.08
CA VAL A 77 3.64 -3.82 -14.54
C VAL A 77 4.23 -2.49 -15.01
N TRP A 78 3.90 -1.39 -14.33
CA TRP A 78 4.39 -0.05 -14.68
C TRP A 78 5.92 0.05 -14.58
N VAL A 79 6.49 -0.40 -13.48
CA VAL A 79 7.95 -0.38 -13.25
C VAL A 79 8.64 -1.29 -14.27
N ALA A 80 8.16 -2.53 -14.46
CA ALA A 80 8.78 -3.48 -15.37
C ALA A 80 8.75 -3.01 -16.83
N ALA A 81 7.61 -2.49 -17.29
CA ALA A 81 7.47 -1.96 -18.65
C ALA A 81 8.36 -0.74 -18.88
N LEU A 82 8.30 0.27 -18.00
CA LEU A 82 9.10 1.49 -18.17
C LEU A 82 10.61 1.26 -18.04
N ALA A 83 11.02 0.27 -17.25
CA ALA A 83 12.43 -0.09 -17.15
C ALA A 83 12.93 -0.88 -18.37
N ALA A 84 12.08 -1.71 -18.98
CA ALA A 84 12.44 -2.53 -20.14
C ALA A 84 12.39 -1.77 -21.48
N LEU A 85 11.45 -0.84 -21.66
CA LEU A 85 11.25 -0.10 -22.91
C LEU A 85 12.53 0.57 -23.47
N PRO A 86 13.37 1.28 -22.67
CA PRO A 86 14.61 1.86 -23.16
C PRO A 86 15.61 0.83 -23.70
N LEU A 87 15.55 -0.42 -23.22
CA LEU A 87 16.43 -1.50 -23.66
C LEU A 87 15.96 -2.08 -25.00
N TRP A 88 14.65 -2.29 -25.15
CA TRP A 88 14.07 -2.73 -26.43
C TRP A 88 14.27 -1.70 -27.54
N ALA A 89 14.21 -0.40 -27.22
CA ALA A 89 14.38 0.68 -28.20
C ALA A 89 15.80 0.75 -28.79
N GLN A 90 16.82 0.24 -28.09
CA GLN A 90 18.21 0.24 -28.57
C GLN A 90 18.43 -0.71 -29.73
N GLU A 91 17.63 -1.77 -29.86
CA GLU A 91 17.83 -2.79 -30.89
C GLU A 91 17.46 -2.30 -32.30
N GLY A 92 16.77 -1.15 -32.40
CA GLY A 92 16.32 -0.57 -33.67
C GLY A 92 17.08 0.67 -34.16
N GLU A 93 17.87 1.35 -33.31
CA GLU A 93 18.55 2.61 -33.65
C GLU A 93 20.01 2.62 -33.19
N ALA A 94 20.84 3.51 -33.79
CA ALA A 94 22.25 3.69 -33.45
C ALA A 94 22.48 4.39 -32.09
N GLY A 95 21.73 4.01 -31.05
CA GLY A 95 21.85 4.51 -29.68
C GLY A 95 20.52 4.73 -28.96
N LEU A 96 20.60 4.98 -27.65
CA LEU A 96 19.48 5.36 -26.82
C LEU A 96 19.05 6.81 -27.12
N HIS A 97 17.81 7.00 -27.58
CA HIS A 97 17.27 8.35 -27.68
C HIS A 97 17.21 9.00 -26.27
N PRO A 98 17.62 10.28 -26.09
CA PRO A 98 17.68 10.91 -24.76
C PRO A 98 16.36 10.88 -23.98
N SER A 99 15.22 10.94 -24.67
CA SER A 99 13.90 10.85 -24.01
C SER A 99 13.63 9.48 -23.38
N ALA A 100 14.23 8.40 -23.88
CA ALA A 100 14.06 7.06 -23.30
C ALA A 100 14.69 6.96 -21.89
N VAL A 101 15.72 7.78 -21.61
CA VAL A 101 16.34 7.87 -20.27
C VAL A 101 15.35 8.36 -19.21
N LEU A 102 14.34 9.16 -19.60
CA LEU A 102 13.30 9.65 -18.69
C LEU A 102 12.36 8.53 -18.18
N LEU A 103 12.34 7.37 -18.85
CA LEU A 103 11.49 6.25 -18.43
C LEU A 103 12.01 5.60 -17.13
N TRP A 104 13.30 5.64 -16.82
CA TRP A 104 13.84 5.08 -15.58
C TRP A 104 13.44 5.85 -14.32
N PRO A 105 13.53 7.20 -14.26
CA PRO A 105 12.93 7.97 -13.17
C PRO A 105 11.42 7.72 -13.02
N MET A 106 10.68 7.59 -14.14
CA MET A 106 9.26 7.26 -14.09
C MET A 106 9.00 5.84 -13.55
N ALA A 107 9.84 4.87 -13.90
CA ALA A 107 9.82 3.53 -13.33
C ALA A 107 10.07 3.58 -11.82
N ALA A 108 11.08 4.34 -11.38
CA ALA A 108 11.37 4.54 -9.96
C ALA A 108 10.18 5.16 -9.20
N ALA A 109 9.49 6.14 -9.79
CA ALA A 109 8.26 6.70 -9.21
C ALA A 109 7.15 5.64 -9.09
N GLY A 110 7.08 4.68 -10.01
CA GLY A 110 6.15 3.54 -9.97
C GLY A 110 6.32 2.64 -8.74
N LEU A 111 7.49 2.66 -8.07
CA LEU A 111 7.71 1.94 -6.80
C LEU A 111 6.84 2.46 -5.64
N ALA A 112 6.25 3.65 -5.78
CA ALA A 112 5.28 4.16 -4.81
C ALA A 112 4.07 3.24 -4.66
N PHE A 113 3.61 2.59 -5.74
CA PHE A 113 2.44 1.70 -5.70
C PHE A 113 2.65 0.43 -4.87
N PRO A 114 3.71 -0.39 -5.07
CA PRO A 114 3.96 -1.54 -4.23
C PRO A 114 4.33 -1.15 -2.80
N PHE A 115 4.88 0.06 -2.60
CA PHE A 115 5.08 0.61 -1.26
C PHE A 115 3.74 0.89 -0.55
N ILE A 116 2.75 1.45 -1.26
CA ILE A 116 1.38 1.63 -0.74
C ILE A 116 0.77 0.27 -0.40
N GLY A 117 0.86 -0.71 -1.32
CA GLY A 117 0.36 -2.07 -1.09
C GLY A 117 1.01 -2.75 0.11
N TRP A 118 2.33 -2.60 0.28
CA TRP A 118 3.08 -3.07 1.45
C TRP A 118 2.63 -2.39 2.75
N SER A 119 2.47 -1.06 2.73
CA SER A 119 2.04 -0.30 3.90
C SER A 119 0.63 -0.72 4.34
N ALA A 120 -0.28 -0.94 3.39
CA ALA A 120 -1.64 -1.40 3.65
C ALA A 120 -1.66 -2.86 4.12
N GLU A 121 -0.83 -3.74 3.55
CA GLU A 121 -0.75 -5.13 3.99
C GLU A 121 -0.18 -5.26 5.40
N SER A 122 0.80 -4.44 5.75
CA SER A 122 1.44 -4.45 7.07
C SER A 122 0.53 -3.93 8.20
N PHE A 123 -0.59 -3.31 7.85
CA PHE A 123 -1.57 -2.85 8.83
C PHE A 123 -2.42 -4.01 9.34
N GLY A 124 -2.50 -4.12 10.66
CA GLY A 124 -3.42 -5.04 11.31
C GLY A 124 -3.78 -4.54 12.69
N LEU A 125 -5.06 -4.58 13.02
CA LEU A 125 -5.56 -4.25 14.34
C LEU A 125 -6.27 -5.47 14.91
N SER A 126 -5.84 -5.90 16.10
CA SER A 126 -6.42 -7.05 16.80
C SER A 126 -6.85 -6.63 18.20
N LEU A 127 -8.03 -7.09 18.60
CA LEU A 127 -8.61 -6.88 19.92
C LEU A 127 -8.64 -8.24 20.62
N SER A 128 -7.88 -8.41 21.70
CA SER A 128 -7.81 -9.67 22.46
C SER A 128 -7.72 -9.35 23.94
N ASP A 129 -8.56 -9.97 24.76
CA ASP A 129 -8.51 -9.99 26.25
C ASP A 129 -8.13 -8.67 26.92
N GLY A 130 -8.82 -7.58 26.54
CA GLY A 130 -8.59 -6.26 27.12
C GLY A 130 -7.29 -5.59 26.65
N GLN A 131 -6.61 -6.14 25.66
CA GLN A 131 -5.48 -5.53 24.96
C GLN A 131 -5.84 -5.17 23.52
N ILE A 132 -5.15 -4.14 23.01
CA ILE A 132 -5.17 -3.77 21.61
C ILE A 132 -3.77 -3.96 21.05
N THR A 133 -3.68 -4.74 19.97
CA THR A 133 -2.45 -4.88 19.19
C THR A 133 -2.62 -4.15 17.88
N LEU A 134 -1.85 -3.08 17.68
CA LEU A 134 -1.73 -2.38 16.42
C LEU A 134 -0.41 -2.76 15.74
N ARG A 135 -0.50 -3.19 14.50
CA ARG A 135 0.64 -3.45 13.61
C ARG A 135 0.61 -2.45 12.49
N HIS A 136 1.74 -1.82 12.22
CA HIS A 136 1.87 -0.87 11.12
C HIS A 136 3.31 -0.87 10.59
N ARG A 137 3.47 -1.21 9.32
CA ARG A 137 4.78 -1.30 8.63
C ARG A 137 5.77 -2.21 9.37
N LEU A 138 6.82 -1.63 9.95
CA LEU A 138 7.92 -2.35 10.62
C LEU A 138 7.76 -2.41 12.14
N TRP A 139 6.65 -1.92 12.67
CA TRP A 139 6.45 -1.77 14.11
C TRP A 139 5.13 -2.38 14.53
N HIS A 140 5.14 -3.04 15.69
CA HIS A 140 3.93 -3.40 16.40
C HIS A 140 3.91 -2.71 17.76
N ARG A 141 2.70 -2.37 18.19
CA ARG A 141 2.42 -1.77 19.50
C ARG A 141 1.32 -2.57 20.17
N ARG A 142 1.51 -2.78 21.47
CA ARG A 142 0.51 -3.37 22.35
C ARG A 142 0.25 -2.42 23.50
N PHE A 143 -1.02 -2.21 23.80
CA PHE A 143 -1.47 -1.38 24.92
C PHE A 143 -2.78 -1.93 25.48
N ALA A 144 -3.01 -1.71 26.77
CA ALA A 144 -4.23 -2.16 27.41
C ALA A 144 -5.41 -1.25 27.00
N GLN A 145 -6.60 -1.82 26.85
CA GLN A 145 -7.82 -1.06 26.57
C GLN A 145 -8.13 -0.07 27.71
N ALA A 146 -7.78 -0.42 28.95
CA ALA A 146 -7.93 0.45 30.12
C ALA A 146 -7.05 1.71 30.06
N GLU A 147 -6.03 1.74 29.18
CA GLU A 147 -5.23 2.94 28.93
C GLU A 147 -5.96 3.93 28.02
N ILE A 148 -7.06 3.57 27.37
CA ILE A 148 -7.77 4.47 26.47
C ILE A 148 -8.59 5.47 27.28
N VAL A 149 -8.23 6.76 27.17
CA VAL A 149 -8.91 7.88 27.83
C VAL A 149 -10.06 8.38 26.95
N SER A 150 -9.80 8.62 25.67
CA SER A 150 -10.80 9.16 24.75
C SER A 150 -10.66 8.56 23.35
N VAL A 151 -11.80 8.40 22.66
CA VAL A 151 -11.84 8.02 21.25
C VAL A 151 -12.62 9.08 20.49
N SER A 152 -11.95 9.81 19.62
CA SER A 152 -12.56 10.86 18.81
C SER A 152 -12.44 10.56 17.31
N PRO A 153 -13.38 11.03 16.48
CA PRO A 153 -13.22 10.98 15.03
C PRO A 153 -11.97 11.76 14.61
N TRP A 154 -11.16 11.16 13.76
CA TRP A 154 -10.03 11.83 13.13
C TRP A 154 -10.34 12.11 11.67
N ARG A 155 -10.01 13.32 11.21
CA ARG A 155 -10.02 13.69 9.80
C ARG A 155 -8.73 14.43 9.49
N SER A 156 -8.10 14.06 8.38
CA SER A 156 -7.03 14.86 7.77
C SER A 156 -7.52 15.38 6.44
N ASP A 157 -7.68 16.69 6.37
CA ASP A 157 -7.96 17.36 5.11
C ASP A 157 -6.71 17.35 4.23
N LEU A 158 -6.94 17.55 2.93
CA LEU A 158 -5.86 17.78 1.98
C LEU A 158 -5.02 19.00 2.38
N PRO A 159 -3.69 18.92 2.19
CA PRO A 159 -2.82 20.09 2.26
C PRO A 159 -3.38 21.25 1.43
N ARG A 160 -3.27 22.48 1.94
CA ARG A 160 -3.84 23.68 1.29
C ARG A 160 -3.36 23.85 -0.16
N TRP A 161 -2.11 23.51 -0.44
CA TRP A 161 -1.54 23.58 -1.78
C TRP A 161 -2.21 22.61 -2.77
N MET A 162 -2.57 21.39 -2.34
CA MET A 162 -3.30 20.44 -3.20
C MET A 162 -4.72 20.92 -3.49
N ARG A 163 -5.38 21.56 -2.52
CA ARG A 163 -6.70 22.18 -2.73
C ARG A 163 -6.64 23.30 -3.78
N ALA A 164 -5.54 24.06 -3.82
CA ALA A 164 -5.35 25.11 -4.83
C ALA A 164 -5.10 24.53 -6.24
N LEU A 165 -4.51 23.33 -6.35
CA LEU A 165 -4.27 22.66 -7.63
C LEU A 165 -5.47 21.85 -8.14
N ALA A 166 -6.40 21.47 -7.27
CA ALA A 166 -7.58 20.67 -7.64
C ALA A 166 -8.38 21.21 -8.84
N PRO A 167 -8.63 22.54 -8.99
CA PRO A 167 -9.33 23.09 -10.15
C PRO A 167 -8.54 22.96 -11.45
N LEU A 168 -7.19 22.93 -11.38
CA LEU A 168 -6.32 22.80 -12.55
C LEU A 168 -6.19 21.36 -13.04
N LEU A 169 -6.47 20.38 -12.17
CA LEU A 169 -6.46 18.96 -12.49
C LEU A 169 -7.84 18.45 -12.96
N ALA A 170 -8.90 19.24 -12.76
CA ALA A 170 -10.27 18.94 -13.16
C ALA A 170 -10.60 18.99 -14.67
N PRO A 171 -9.94 19.82 -15.52
CA PRO A 171 -10.27 19.90 -16.95
C PRO A 171 -9.61 18.82 -17.81
N ALA A 172 -8.63 18.08 -17.28
CA ALA A 172 -8.13 16.87 -17.94
C ALA A 172 -9.14 15.75 -17.65
N SER A 173 -9.92 15.33 -18.64
CA SER A 173 -10.82 14.18 -18.53
C SER A 173 -10.03 12.88 -18.35
N PRO A 174 -10.04 12.26 -17.16
CA PRO A 174 -10.25 10.80 -17.11
C PRO A 174 -11.18 10.42 -15.94
N GLY A 175 -11.87 9.29 -16.09
CA GLY A 175 -12.81 8.69 -15.12
C GLY A 175 -12.79 9.27 -13.70
N THR A 176 -13.89 9.94 -13.35
CA THR A 176 -14.26 10.55 -12.07
C THR A 176 -14.04 9.70 -10.81
N ALA A 177 -13.63 8.43 -10.93
CA ALA A 177 -13.22 7.58 -9.83
C ALA A 177 -11.75 7.76 -9.40
N GLY A 178 -10.82 8.10 -10.30
CA GLY A 178 -9.37 8.09 -10.00
C GLY A 178 -8.86 9.33 -9.25
N ALA A 179 -9.18 10.52 -9.76
CA ALA A 179 -8.71 11.79 -9.19
C ALA A 179 -9.42 12.14 -7.86
N LEU A 180 -10.71 11.77 -7.73
CA LEU A 180 -11.48 11.93 -6.49
C LEU A 180 -11.06 10.95 -5.39
N MET A 181 -10.51 9.78 -5.73
CA MET A 181 -9.97 8.84 -4.73
C MET A 181 -8.61 9.29 -4.17
N LEU A 182 -7.77 9.97 -4.96
CA LEU A 182 -6.50 10.53 -4.50
C LEU A 182 -6.68 11.77 -3.60
N ALA A 183 -7.80 12.48 -3.75
CA ALA A 183 -8.12 13.72 -3.06
C ALA A 183 -9.12 13.56 -1.90
N ARG A 184 -9.36 12.33 -1.42
CA ARG A 184 -10.31 12.13 -0.33
C ARG A 184 -9.69 12.55 1.01
N ALA A 185 -10.43 13.34 1.79
CA ALA A 185 -10.09 13.58 3.19
C ALA A 185 -9.94 12.23 3.91
N ARG A 186 -8.77 11.99 4.50
CA ARG A 186 -8.52 10.75 5.24
C ARG A 186 -9.34 10.77 6.51
N GLN A 187 -10.00 9.66 6.82
CA GLN A 187 -10.83 9.52 8.01
C GLN A 187 -10.29 8.42 8.91
N GLY A 188 -10.53 8.54 10.20
CA GLY A 188 -10.02 7.60 11.19
C GLY A 188 -10.62 7.77 12.57
N LEU A 189 -9.99 7.10 13.52
CA LEU A 189 -10.21 7.26 14.94
C LEU A 189 -8.90 7.73 15.57
N ARG A 190 -8.98 8.82 16.34
CA ARG A 190 -7.91 9.23 17.23
C ARG A 190 -8.21 8.62 18.59
N VAL A 191 -7.30 7.79 19.06
CA VAL A 191 -7.31 7.17 20.39
C VAL A 191 -6.30 7.92 21.25
N GLU A 192 -6.77 8.53 22.33
CA GLU A 192 -5.93 9.16 23.33
C GLU A 192 -5.69 8.20 24.48
N LEU A 193 -4.42 8.00 24.81
CA LEU A 193 -3.98 7.07 25.84
C LEU A 193 -3.68 7.80 27.16
N ARG A 194 -3.73 7.04 28.26
CA ARG A 194 -3.37 7.48 29.60
C ARG A 194 -1.88 7.77 29.61
N GLY A 195 -1.53 9.06 29.70
CA GLY A 195 -0.18 9.57 29.46
C GLY A 195 -0.08 10.59 28.32
N GLY A 196 -1.19 10.90 27.64
CA GLY A 196 -1.28 11.96 26.63
C GLY A 196 -0.82 11.56 25.23
N GLU A 197 -0.40 10.31 25.03
CA GLU A 197 -0.06 9.80 23.70
C GLU A 197 -1.32 9.70 22.83
N ARG A 198 -1.19 10.13 21.57
CA ARG A 198 -2.29 10.13 20.58
C ARG A 198 -1.95 9.16 19.45
N LEU A 199 -2.82 8.17 19.26
CA LEU A 199 -2.72 7.20 18.20
C LEU A 199 -3.81 7.48 17.16
N VAL A 200 -3.44 7.51 15.88
CA VAL A 200 -4.40 7.61 14.78
C VAL A 200 -4.53 6.24 14.12
N ILE A 201 -5.74 5.70 14.15
CA ILE A 201 -6.13 4.52 13.39
C ILE A 201 -6.90 5.05 12.18
N GLU A 202 -6.25 5.08 11.01
CA GLU A 202 -6.94 5.44 9.78
C GLU A 202 -8.03 4.38 9.51
N THR A 203 -9.27 4.82 9.33
CA THR A 203 -10.45 3.98 9.04
C THR A 203 -11.00 4.38 7.69
N ASP A 204 -10.14 4.29 6.67
CA ASP A 204 -10.55 4.61 5.32
C ASP A 204 -11.57 3.57 4.81
N ALA A 205 -12.27 3.87 3.71
CA ALA A 205 -13.31 2.98 3.15
C ALA A 205 -12.81 1.57 2.79
N LEU A 206 -11.48 1.38 2.81
CA LEU A 206 -10.80 0.13 2.57
C LEU A 206 -10.69 -0.76 3.81
N ILE A 207 -11.13 -0.36 5.01
CA ILE A 207 -11.19 -1.27 6.18
C ILE A 207 -12.61 -1.83 6.31
N PRO A 208 -12.84 -3.12 6.01
CA PRO A 208 -14.09 -3.78 6.34
C PRO A 208 -14.33 -3.70 7.85
N GLY A 209 -15.54 -3.34 8.26
CA GLY A 209 -15.90 -3.31 9.69
C GLY A 209 -15.43 -2.08 10.47
N ALA A 210 -15.03 -0.98 9.80
CA ALA A 210 -14.71 0.28 10.49
C ALA A 210 -15.82 0.79 11.43
N LYS A 211 -17.09 0.54 11.07
CA LYS A 211 -18.26 0.82 11.93
C LYS A 211 -18.24 -0.04 13.20
N ALA A 212 -18.03 -1.35 13.05
CA ALA A 212 -17.93 -2.27 14.17
C ALA A 212 -16.74 -1.94 15.09
N LEU A 213 -15.59 -1.56 14.53
CA LEU A 213 -14.45 -1.09 15.31
C LEU A 213 -14.80 0.14 16.15
N ARG A 214 -15.48 1.13 15.53
CA ARG A 214 -15.95 2.33 16.23
C ARG A 214 -16.94 1.98 17.33
N GLU A 215 -17.89 1.10 17.07
CA GLU A 215 -18.88 0.65 18.06
C GLU A 215 -18.25 -0.11 19.23
N VAL A 216 -17.26 -0.97 18.98
CA VAL A 216 -16.55 -1.68 20.05
C VAL A 216 -15.75 -0.71 20.93
N LEU A 217 -15.08 0.27 20.31
CA LEU A 217 -14.28 1.26 21.05
C LEU A 217 -15.15 2.28 21.81
N GLN A 218 -16.27 2.75 21.21
CA GLN A 218 -17.16 3.74 21.82
C GLN A 218 -18.17 3.11 22.81
N GLY A 219 -18.71 1.94 22.48
CA GLY A 219 -19.71 1.25 23.31
C GLY A 219 -19.16 0.77 24.65
N ARG A 220 -17.85 0.51 24.74
CA ARG A 220 -17.18 0.14 26.00
C ARG A 220 -16.78 1.34 26.85
N GLN A 221 -16.56 2.52 26.27
CA GLN A 221 -16.35 3.76 27.05
C GLN A 221 -17.59 4.19 27.84
N ARG A 222 -18.79 3.76 27.44
CA ARG A 222 -20.03 4.04 28.18
C ARG A 222 -20.28 3.11 29.37
N ARG A 223 -19.49 2.04 29.51
CA ARG A 223 -19.64 1.02 30.56
C ARG A 223 -18.52 1.08 31.62
N ALA A 224 -17.49 1.89 31.40
CA ALA A 224 -16.42 2.18 32.35
C ALA A 224 -16.70 3.52 33.01
#